data_AF-A0AAJ0X1F7-F1
#
_entry.id   AF-A0AAJ0X1F7-F1
#
_cell.length_a   1.000
_cell.length_b   1.000
_cell.length_c   1.000
_cell.angle_alpha   90.00
_cell.angle_beta   90.00
_cell.angle_gamma   90.00
#
_symmetry.space_group_name_H-M   'P 1'
#
loop_
_entity.id
_entity.type
_entity.pdbx_description
1 polymer ?
#
loop_
_entity_poly.entity_id
_entity_poly.type
_entity_poly.pdbx_seq_one_letter_code
_entity_poly.pdbx_strand_id
1 'polypeptide(L)'
;MPVDESLRKWITDNYNAGFTPEQLRTTLAESGQDPAAVDEVLKASPQTPLLPPPPAPKKKGINWTIVVVIFILGLLVGVLFFFNTVISNLITASAGVAGIRT
;
A
#
# COMPACT_ATOMS: atom_id res chain seq x y z
N MET A 1 -36.28 18.27 6.37
CA MET A 1 -36.81 17.32 5.38
C MET A 1 -36.73 15.94 6.00
N PRO A 2 -37.73 15.06 5.85
CA PRO A 2 -37.65 13.71 6.42
C PRO A 2 -36.46 12.97 5.81
N VAL A 3 -35.64 12.30 6.64
CA VAL A 3 -34.55 11.44 6.15
C VAL A 3 -35.17 10.35 5.27
N ASP A 4 -34.79 10.30 4.00
CA ASP A 4 -35.32 9.31 3.06
C ASP A 4 -34.85 7.90 3.44
N GLU A 5 -35.68 6.89 3.16
CA GLU A 5 -35.42 5.51 3.56
C GLU A 5 -34.14 4.95 2.93
N SER A 6 -33.80 5.40 1.73
CA SER A 6 -32.55 5.09 1.04
C SER A 6 -31.32 5.65 1.76
N LEU A 7 -31.39 6.88 2.29
CA LEU A 7 -30.34 7.49 3.10
C LEU A 7 -30.19 6.78 4.45
N ARG A 8 -31.30 6.39 5.11
CA ARG A 8 -31.23 5.58 6.34
C ARG A 8 -30.51 4.26 6.07
N LYS A 9 -30.92 3.56 5.01
CA LYS A 9 -30.33 2.28 4.62
C LYS A 9 -28.84 2.44 4.29
N TRP A 10 -28.48 3.48 3.55
CA TRP A 10 -27.09 3.78 3.24
C TRP A 10 -26.26 4.05 4.50
N ILE A 11 -26.75 4.88 5.44
CA ILE A 11 -26.06 5.17 6.70
C ILE A 11 -25.85 3.87 7.51
N THR A 12 -26.90 3.06 7.66
CA THR A 12 -26.84 1.79 8.40
C THR A 12 -25.91 0.77 7.75
N ASP A 13 -25.98 0.60 6.42
CA ASP A 13 -25.13 -0.35 5.68
C ASP A 13 -23.64 0.03 5.80
N ASN A 14 -23.30 1.31 5.68
CA ASN A 14 -21.91 1.76 5.82
C ASN A 14 -21.43 1.73 7.28
N TYR A 15 -22.28 2.09 8.24
CA TYR A 15 -21.94 1.95 9.66
C TYR A 15 -21.66 0.48 10.03
N ASN A 16 -22.48 -0.46 9.55
CA ASN A 16 -22.28 -1.90 9.72
C ASN A 16 -21.03 -2.43 8.99
N ALA A 17 -20.62 -1.78 7.89
CA ALA A 17 -19.37 -2.07 7.21
C ALA A 17 -18.12 -1.56 7.96
N GLY A 18 -18.30 -0.85 9.08
CA GLY A 18 -17.22 -0.36 9.94
C GLY A 18 -16.81 1.09 9.68
N PHE A 19 -17.60 1.88 8.93
CA PHE A 19 -17.37 3.31 8.79
C PHE A 19 -17.71 4.05 10.09
N THR A 20 -16.91 5.06 10.42
CA THR A 20 -17.18 5.89 11.61
C THR A 20 -18.27 6.92 11.32
N PRO A 21 -19.03 7.37 12.35
CA PRO A 21 -20.05 8.42 12.18
C PRO A 21 -19.50 9.69 11.53
N GLU A 22 -18.25 10.07 11.84
CA GLU A 22 -17.60 11.25 11.24
C GLU A 22 -17.31 11.08 9.74
N GLN A 23 -16.96 9.87 9.30
CA GLN A 23 -16.79 9.58 7.87
C GLN A 23 -18.12 9.69 7.12
N LEU A 24 -19.20 9.15 7.71
CA LEU A 24 -20.55 9.24 7.13
C LEU A 24 -21.04 10.67 7.02
N ARG A 25 -20.81 11.50 8.06
CA ARG A 25 -21.13 12.93 8.04
C ARG A 25 -20.38 13.67 6.96
N THR A 26 -19.09 13.37 6.79
CA THR A 26 -18.24 13.98 5.76
C THR A 26 -18.77 13.63 4.36
N THR A 27 -19.06 12.35 4.09
CA THR A 27 -19.61 11.92 2.79
C THR A 27 -20.99 12.52 2.51
N LEU A 28 -21.86 12.66 3.53
CA LEU A 28 -23.15 13.33 3.36
C LEU A 28 -22.98 14.81 3.06
N ALA A 29 -22.08 15.50 3.77
CA ALA A 29 -21.79 16.90 3.54
C ALA A 29 -21.23 17.15 2.13
N GLU A 30 -20.36 16.26 1.64
CA GLU A 30 -19.86 16.30 0.24
C GLU A 30 -20.97 16.05 -0.78
N SER A 31 -21.96 15.24 -0.44
CA SER A 31 -23.13 14.95 -1.29
C SER A 31 -24.20 16.04 -1.24
N GLY A 32 -24.00 17.10 -0.44
CA GLY A 32 -24.98 18.17 -0.24
C GLY A 32 -26.19 17.77 0.62
N GLN A 33 -26.08 16.67 1.38
CA GLN A 33 -27.09 16.18 2.31
C GLN A 33 -26.78 16.62 3.74
N ASP A 34 -27.84 16.67 4.57
CA ASP A 34 -27.72 17.12 5.95
C ASP A 34 -26.94 16.09 6.81
N PRO A 35 -25.74 16.44 7.32
CA PRO A 35 -24.94 15.52 8.13
C PRO A 35 -25.63 15.16 9.46
N ALA A 36 -26.60 15.95 9.93
CA ALA A 36 -27.37 15.63 11.14
C ALA A 36 -28.26 14.39 10.97
N ALA A 37 -28.56 13.99 9.72
CA ALA A 37 -29.30 12.77 9.42
C ALA A 37 -28.57 11.50 9.93
N VAL A 38 -27.23 11.53 10.00
CA VAL A 38 -26.43 10.42 10.54
C VAL A 38 -26.77 10.17 12.00
N ASP A 39 -26.85 11.23 12.79
CA ASP A 39 -27.17 11.15 14.22
C ASP A 39 -28.62 10.72 14.47
N GLU A 40 -29.56 11.19 13.64
CA GLU A 40 -30.96 10.79 13.70
C GLU A 40 -31.13 9.28 13.41
N VAL A 41 -30.44 8.76 12.39
CA VAL A 41 -30.50 7.35 12.00
C VAL A 41 -29.78 6.46 13.00
N LEU A 42 -28.60 6.84 13.49
CA LEU A 42 -27.86 6.06 14.47
C LEU A 42 -28.56 6.03 15.84
N LYS A 43 -29.27 7.10 16.22
CA LYS A 43 -30.11 7.11 17.44
C LYS A 43 -31.37 6.27 17.30
N ALA A 44 -31.96 6.24 16.10
CA ALA A 44 -33.17 5.48 15.81
C ALA A 44 -32.91 3.99 15.54
N SER A 45 -31.71 3.63 15.11
CA SER A 45 -31.33 2.24 14.84
C SER A 45 -30.92 1.55 16.15
N PRO A 46 -31.70 0.60 16.69
CA PRO A 46 -31.29 -0.16 17.85
C PRO A 46 -30.05 -0.96 17.45
N GLN A 47 -28.88 -0.54 17.93
CA GLN A 47 -27.61 -1.21 17.70
C GLN A 47 -27.71 -2.64 18.25
N THR A 48 -28.13 -3.57 17.42
CA THR A 48 -27.87 -4.98 17.66
C THR A 48 -26.40 -5.17 17.32
N PRO A 49 -25.52 -5.57 18.24
CA PRO A 49 -24.12 -5.79 17.93
C PRO A 49 -24.04 -6.99 16.99
N LEU A 50 -24.10 -6.76 15.68
CA LEU A 50 -23.97 -7.81 14.68
C LEU A 50 -22.49 -8.16 14.53
N LEU A 51 -22.08 -9.10 15.37
CA LEU A 51 -20.83 -9.86 15.32
C LEU A 51 -19.52 -9.04 15.36
N PRO A 52 -18.45 -9.59 15.97
CA PRO A 52 -17.13 -8.99 15.86
C PRO A 52 -16.75 -8.82 14.39
N PRO A 53 -16.12 -7.69 14.01
CA PRO A 53 -15.79 -7.39 12.63
C PRO A 53 -14.95 -8.53 12.02
N PRO A 54 -15.13 -8.85 10.72
CA PRO A 54 -14.31 -9.84 10.05
C PRO A 54 -12.83 -9.46 10.22
N PRO A 55 -11.95 -10.43 10.53
CA PRO A 55 -10.54 -10.15 10.76
C PRO A 55 -9.98 -9.45 9.52
N ALA A 56 -9.40 -8.26 9.73
CA ALA A 56 -8.84 -7.44 8.67
C ALA A 56 -7.96 -8.30 7.73
N PRO A 57 -7.97 -8.04 6.40
CA PRO A 57 -7.15 -8.79 5.47
C PRO A 57 -5.70 -8.68 5.91
N LYS A 58 -5.13 -9.79 6.39
CA LYS A 58 -3.73 -9.85 6.79
C LYS A 58 -2.90 -9.43 5.58
N LYS A 59 -2.30 -8.24 5.63
CA LYS A 59 -1.33 -7.80 4.64
C LYS A 59 -0.28 -8.90 4.55
N LYS A 60 -0.27 -9.61 3.42
CA LYS A 60 0.69 -10.66 3.12
C LYS A 60 2.06 -9.99 3.15
N GLY A 61 2.78 -10.14 4.26
CA GLY A 61 4.05 -9.46 4.48
C GLY A 61 4.99 -9.78 3.34
N ILE A 62 5.58 -8.74 2.75
CA ILE A 62 6.67 -8.91 1.78
C ILE A 62 7.75 -9.73 2.48
N ASN A 63 8.14 -10.82 1.84
CA ASN A 63 9.12 -11.74 2.39
C ASN A 63 10.51 -11.10 2.25
N TRP A 64 10.92 -10.33 3.27
CA TRP A 64 12.16 -9.56 3.30
C TRP A 64 13.39 -10.39 2.97
N THR A 65 13.37 -11.69 3.28
CA THR A 65 14.43 -12.64 2.90
C THR A 65 14.69 -12.67 1.40
N ILE A 66 13.63 -12.65 0.57
CA ILE A 66 13.77 -12.68 -0.89
C ILE A 66 14.42 -11.38 -1.38
N VAL A 67 14.03 -10.24 -0.81
CA VAL A 67 14.59 -8.93 -1.16
C VAL A 67 16.09 -8.87 -0.85
N VAL A 68 16.49 -9.35 0.33
CA VAL A 68 17.90 -9.38 0.74
C VAL A 68 18.71 -10.32 -0.16
N VAL A 69 18.19 -11.50 -0.50
CA VAL A 69 18.88 -12.46 -1.38
C VAL A 69 19.11 -11.87 -2.77
N ILE A 70 18.09 -11.24 -3.37
CA ILE A 70 18.21 -10.59 -4.68
C ILE A 70 19.26 -9.47 -4.64
N PHE A 71 19.25 -8.68 -3.57
CA PHE A 71 20.22 -7.59 -3.40
C PHE A 71 21.66 -8.10 -3.31
N ILE A 72 21.92 -9.12 -2.50
CA ILE A 72 23.25 -9.73 -2.36
C ILE A 72 23.74 -10.33 -3.68
N LEU A 73 22.86 -11.05 -4.40
CA LEU A 73 23.17 -11.61 -5.71
C LEU A 73 23.55 -10.53 -6.72
N GLY A 74 22.79 -9.43 -6.78
CA GLY A 74 23.10 -8.29 -7.64
C GLY A 74 24.45 -7.66 -7.31
N LEU A 75 24.75 -7.50 -6.02
CA LEU A 75 26.02 -6.92 -5.55
C LEU A 75 27.21 -7.82 -5.94
N LEU A 76 27.09 -9.14 -5.75
CA LEU A 76 28.12 -10.11 -6.15
C LEU A 76 28.40 -10.06 -7.65
N VAL A 77 27.37 -10.09 -8.49
CA VAL A 77 27.52 -10.03 -9.95
C VAL A 77 28.17 -8.70 -10.37
N GLY A 78 27.71 -7.58 -9.80
CA GLY A 78 28.27 -6.26 -10.09
C GLY A 78 29.77 -6.15 -9.74
N VAL A 79 30.16 -6.67 -8.57
CA VAL A 79 31.57 -6.70 -8.15
C VAL A 79 32.40 -7.58 -9.08
N LEU A 80 31.90 -8.75 -9.47
CA LEU A 80 32.60 -9.65 -10.39
C LEU A 80 32.84 -8.99 -11.76
N PHE A 81 31.83 -8.29 -12.30
CA PHE A 81 31.95 -7.52 -13.53
C PHE A 81 32.94 -6.35 -13.41
N PHE A 82 32.93 -5.65 -12.27
CA PHE A 82 33.87 -4.56 -12.02
C PHE A 82 35.31 -5.06 -12.02
N PHE A 83 35.61 -6.13 -11.27
CA PHE A 83 36.95 -6.73 -11.28
C PHE A 83 37.35 -7.22 -12.67
N ASN A 84 36.45 -7.87 -13.40
CA ASN A 84 36.75 -8.35 -14.75
C ASN A 84 37.06 -7.19 -15.72
N THR A 85 36.32 -6.08 -15.61
CA THR A 85 36.56 -4.88 -16.42
C THR A 85 37.89 -4.21 -16.06
N VAL A 86 38.21 -4.10 -14.77
CA VAL A 86 39.46 -3.50 -14.29
C VAL A 86 40.66 -4.34 -14.71
N ILE A 87 40.59 -5.67 -14.54
CA ILE A 87 41.66 -6.60 -14.94
C ILE A 87 41.86 -6.55 -16.46
N SER A 88 40.77 -6.60 -17.24
CA SER A 88 40.85 -6.52 -18.70
C SER A 88 41.51 -5.21 -19.16
N ASN A 89 41.10 -4.07 -18.60
CA ASN A 89 41.71 -2.78 -18.91
C ASN A 89 43.20 -2.71 -18.50
N LEU A 90 43.58 -3.31 -17.37
CA LEU A 90 44.98 -3.35 -16.93
C LEU A 90 45.85 -4.23 -17.85
N ILE A 91 45.33 -5.36 -18.30
CA ILE A 91 46.00 -6.24 -19.26
C ILE A 91 46.12 -5.55 -20.62
N THR A 92 45.08 -4.88 -21.10
CA THR A 92 45.14 -4.10 -22.35
C THR A 92 46.12 -2.93 -22.25
N ALA A 93 46.17 -2.22 -21.12
CA ALA A 93 47.12 -1.14 -20.90
C ALA A 93 48.57 -1.64 -20.85
N SER A 94 48.83 -2.83 -20.29
CA SER A 94 50.16 -3.45 -20.28
C SER A 94 50.54 -4.06 -21.63
N ALA A 95 49.57 -4.58 -22.40
CA ALA A 95 49.80 -5.08 -23.76
C ALA A 95 50.05 -3.95 -24.77
N GLY A 96 49.44 -2.78 -24.59
CA GLY A 96 49.70 -1.59 -25.41
C GLY A 96 51.11 -1.00 -25.25
N VAL A 97 51.79 -1.27 -24.13
CA VAL A 97 53.19 -0.85 -23.92
C VAL A 97 54.20 -1.81 -24.55
N ALA A 98 53.82 -3.08 -24.79
CA ALA A 98 54.67 -4.06 -25.47
C ALA A 98 54.65 -3.95 -27.01
N GLY A 99 53.67 -3.24 -27.60
CA GLY A 99 53.49 -3.11 -29.05
C GLY A 99 54.06 -1.84 -29.71
N ILE A 100 54.66 -0.91 -28.96
CA ILE A 100 55.21 0.36 -29.51
C ILE A 100 56.76 0.37 -29.49
N ARG A 101 57.38 -0.82 -29.46
CA ARG A 101 58.85 -0.97 -29.61
C ARG A 101 59.19 -2.10 -30.58
N THR A 102 58.84 -1.92 -31.85
CA THR A 102 59.55 -2.51 -33.00
C THR A 102 59.54 -1.50 -34.13
#